data_AF-A0A2N2M7H6-F1
#
_entry.id   AF-A0A2N2M7H6-F1
#
_cell.length_a   1.000
_cell.length_b   1.000
_cell.length_c   1.000
_cell.angle_alpha   90.00
_cell.angle_beta   90.00
_cell.angle_gamma   90.00
#
_symmetry.space_group_name_H-M   'P 1'
#
loop_
_entity.id
_entity.type
_entity.pdbx_description
1 polymer ?
#
loop_
_entity_poly.entity_id
_entity_poly.type
_entity_poly.pdbx_seq_one_letter_code
_entity_poly.pdbx_strand_id
1 'polypeptide(L)' 'MNPTYEIELTASSFGGDCIGKLPDGKTIFIPFGIAGECVEVEIVDSKKNFARGRIKRVLRESEKRIKARCPHFM' A
#
# COMPACT_ATOMS: atom_id res chain seq x y z
N MET A 1 -4.95 12.11 14.28
CA MET A 1 -5.04 10.69 13.87
C MET A 1 -5.39 10.68 12.41
N ASN A 2 -4.49 10.24 11.54
CA ASN A 2 -4.80 10.12 10.12
C ASN A 2 -5.74 8.92 9.92
N PRO A 3 -6.70 9.01 8.98
CA PRO A 3 -7.59 7.90 8.71
C PRO A 3 -6.82 6.72 8.11
N THR A 4 -7.12 5.51 8.60
CA THR A 4 -6.65 4.25 8.05
C THR A 4 -7.75 3.59 7.22
N TYR A 5 -7.36 2.89 6.16
CA TYR A 5 -8.26 2.16 5.28
C TYR A 5 -7.72 0.78 4.99
N GLU A 6 -8.61 -0.21 4.91
CA GLU A 6 -8.26 -1.53 4.40
C GLU A 6 -8.32 -1.51 2.87
N ILE A 7 -7.19 -1.80 2.23
CA ILE A 7 -7.04 -1.69 0.78
C ILE A 7 -6.46 -2.98 0.23
N GLU A 8 -7.12 -3.51 -0.80
CA GLU A 8 -6.56 -4.57 -1.64
C GLU A 8 -5.64 -3.97 -2.70
N LEU A 9 -4.40 -4.48 -2.73
CA LEU A 9 -3.40 -4.08 -3.72
C LEU A 9 -3.66 -4.84 -5.01
N THR A 10 -3.96 -4.14 -6.10
CA THR A 10 -4.39 -4.77 -7.36
C THR A 10 -3.27 -4.90 -8.38
N ALA A 11 -2.29 -3.98 -8.36
CA ALA A 11 -1.21 -3.95 -9.32
C ALA A 11 0.05 -3.30 -8.74
N SER A 12 1.20 -3.61 -9.33
CA SER A 12 2.46 -2.91 -9.07
C SER A 12 2.64 -1.78 -10.09
N SER A 13 2.97 -0.58 -9.60
CA SER A 13 3.33 0.58 -10.41
C SER A 13 4.81 0.55 -10.76
N PHE A 14 5.16 1.23 -11.86
CA PHE A 14 6.55 1.57 -12.14
C PHE A 14 7.08 2.46 -11.00
N GLY A 15 8.19 2.06 -10.36
CA GLY A 15 8.76 2.74 -9.19
C GLY A 15 8.71 1.96 -7.87
N GLY A 16 8.12 0.75 -7.85
CA GLY A 16 8.11 -0.12 -6.67
C GLY A 16 6.94 0.10 -5.71
N ASP A 17 6.05 1.05 -6.03
CA ASP A 17 4.78 1.24 -5.35
C ASP A 17 3.75 0.20 -5.83
N CYS A 18 2.84 -0.19 -4.95
CA CYS A 18 1.61 -0.89 -5.31
C CYS A 18 0.43 0.08 -5.39
N ILE A 19 -0.54 -0.30 -6.21
CA ILE A 19 -1.74 0.47 -6.50
C ILE A 19 -2.91 -0.19 -5.79
N GLY A 20 -3.73 0.62 -5.15
CA GLY A 20 -5.05 0.24 -4.65
C GLY A 20 -6.09 1.30 -5.00
N LYS A 21 -7.34 1.04 -4.60
CA LYS A 21 -8.44 2.01 -4.69
C LYS A 21 -8.99 2.30 -3.30
N LEU A 22 -9.11 3.58 -2.99
CA LEU A 22 -9.81 4.05 -1.81
C LEU A 22 -11.34 3.90 -1.97
N PRO A 23 -12.11 3.93 -0.86
CA PRO A 23 -13.58 3.86 -0.91
C PRO A 23 -14.24 5.00 -1.71
N ASP A 24 -13.57 6.15 -1.84
CA ASP A 24 -14.01 7.30 -2.66
C ASP A 24 -13.72 7.11 -4.17
N GLY A 25 -13.16 5.96 -4.56
CA GLY A 25 -12.78 5.63 -5.93
C GLY A 25 -11.41 6.18 -6.36
N LYS A 26 -10.71 6.91 -5.47
CA LYS A 26 -9.41 7.51 -5.80
C LYS A 26 -8.29 6.46 -5.79
N THR A 27 -7.36 6.58 -6.72
CA THR A 27 -6.17 5.71 -6.77
C THR A 27 -5.22 6.06 -5.63
N ILE A 28 -4.75 5.05 -4.91
CA ILE A 28 -3.74 5.22 -3.86
C ILE A 28 -2.46 4.45 -4.21
N PHE A 29 -1.32 5.12 -4.06
CA PHE A 29 0.01 4.55 -4.23
C PHE A 29 0.61 4.20 -2.86
N ILE A 30 1.04 2.95 -2.72
CA ILE A 30 1.40 2.34 -1.45
C ILE A 30 2.75 1.63 -1.62
N PRO A 31 3.85 2.16 -1.07
CA PRO A 31 5.16 1.51 -1.14
C PRO A 31 5.18 0.23 -0.29
N PHE A 32 6.11 -0.67 -0.60
CA PHE A 32 6.39 -1.92 0.15
C PHE A 32 5.23 -2.93 0.19
N GLY A 33 4.25 -2.76 -0.69
CA GLY A 33 3.17 -3.72 -0.91
C GLY A 33 3.46 -4.67 -2.06
N ILE A 34 2.71 -5.77 -2.12
CA ILE A 34 2.69 -6.71 -3.24
C ILE A 34 1.25 -6.83 -3.77
N ALA A 35 1.07 -6.88 -5.09
CA ALA A 35 -0.25 -7.11 -5.67
C ALA A 35 -0.86 -8.44 -5.20
N GLY A 36 -2.13 -8.41 -4.79
CA GLY A 36 -2.87 -9.50 -4.15
C GLY A 36 -2.95 -9.41 -2.61
N GLU A 37 -2.17 -8.53 -1.99
CA GLU A 37 -2.23 -8.32 -0.53
C GLU A 37 -3.41 -7.45 -0.11
N CYS A 38 -3.92 -7.71 1.09
CA CYS A 38 -4.80 -6.77 1.79
C CYS A 38 -4.01 -6.10 2.91
N VAL A 39 -4.00 -4.78 2.91
CA VAL A 39 -3.20 -3.98 3.84
C VAL A 39 -4.05 -2.89 4.50
N GLU A 40 -3.79 -2.63 5.77
CA GLU A 40 -4.26 -1.43 6.44
C GLU A 40 -3.30 -0.29 6.12
N VAL A 41 -3.83 0.78 5.53
CA VAL A 41 -3.06 1.89 4.97
C VAL A 41 -3.47 3.19 5.61
N GLU A 42 -2.50 3.93 6.11
CA GLU A 42 -2.70 5.30 6.57
C GLU A 42 -2.41 6.28 5.43
N ILE A 43 -3.32 7.21 5.16
CA ILE A 43 -3.10 8.25 4.15
C ILE A 43 -2.06 9.25 4.66
N VAL A 44 -0.97 9.43 3.91
CA VAL A 44 0.12 10.36 4.20
C VAL A 44 0.07 11.61 3.33
N ASP A 45 -0.45 11.50 2.10
CA ASP A 45 -0.70 12.64 1.20
C ASP A 45 -1.95 12.36 0.37
N SER A 46 -2.77 13.37 0.13
CA SER A 46 -4.00 13.24 -0.67
C SER A 46 -4.11 14.42 -1.62
N LYS A 47 -4.05 14.12 -2.92
CA LYS A 47 -4.22 15.09 -4.00
C LYS A 47 -5.58 14.91 -4.68
N LYS A 48 -5.89 15.77 -5.63
CA LYS A 48 -7.15 15.73 -6.38
C LYS A 48 -7.38 14.38 -7.08
N ASN A 49 -6.35 13.82 -7.71
CA ASN A 49 -6.46 12.64 -8.57
C ASN A 49 -5.94 11.34 -7.93
N PHE A 50 -5.05 11.44 -6.94
CA PHE A 50 -4.45 10.28 -6.29
C PHE A 50 -4.10 10.58 -4.83
N ALA A 51 -3.93 9.53 -4.04
CA ALA A 51 -3.39 9.59 -2.70
C ALA A 51 -2.08 8.78 -2.60
N ARG A 52 -1.28 9.06 -1.58
CA ARG A 52 -0.18 8.23 -1.13
C ARG A 52 -0.48 7.72 0.26
N GLY A 53 -0.23 6.44 0.46
CA GLY A 53 -0.44 5.78 1.73
C GLY A 53 0.83 5.13 2.25
N ARG A 54 0.86 4.84 3.55
CA ARG A 54 1.86 3.95 4.15
C ARG A 54 1.17 2.74 4.74
N ILE A 55 1.76 1.56 4.57
CA ILE A 55 1.25 0.33 5.17
C ILE A 55 1.47 0.42 6.68
N LYS A 56 0.39 0.31 7.44
CA LYS A 56 0.42 0.17 8.91
C LYS A 56 0.46 -1.28 9.31
N ARG A 57 -0.29 -2.12 8.61
CA ARG A 57 -0.37 -3.54 8.88
C ARG A 57 -0.71 -4.29 7.60
N VAL A 58 -0.10 -5.46 7.40
CA VAL A 58 -0.54 -6.40 6.36
C VAL A 58 -1.57 -7.32 6.98
N LEU A 59 -2.78 -7.34 6.42
CA LEU A 59 -3.91 -8.17 6.89
C LEU A 59 -3.90 -9.52 6.19
N ARG A 60 -3.57 -9.53 4.90
CA ARG A 60 -3.37 -10.72 4.08
C ARG A 60 -2.09 -10.59 3.28
N GLU A 61 -1.09 -11.40 3.64
CA GLU A 61 0.20 -11.45 2.97
C GLU A 61 0.12 -12.23 1.65
N SER A 62 0.95 -11.86 0.67
CA SER A 62 1.13 -12.62 -0.56
C SER A 62 2.13 -13.75 -0.33
N GLU A 63 1.98 -14.88 -1.00
CA GLU A 63 2.97 -15.98 -0.98
C GLU A 63 4.35 -15.54 -1.48
N LYS A 64 4.41 -14.44 -2.23
CA LYS A 64 5.64 -13.83 -2.73
C LYS A 64 6.31 -12.91 -1.71
N ARG A 65 5.67 -12.62 -0.57
CA ARG A 65 6.23 -11.76 0.48
C ARG A 65 7.41 -12.48 1.13
N ILE A 66 8.55 -11.82 1.10
CA ILE A 66 9.76 -12.25 1.80
C ILE A 66 10.15 -11.21 2.83
N LYS A 67 10.73 -11.66 3.93
CA LYS A 67 11.38 -10.75 4.87
C LYS A 67 12.61 -10.13 4.19
N ALA A 68 12.76 -8.81 4.32
CA ALA A 68 13.94 -8.12 3.82
C ALA A 68 15.20 -8.77 4.40
N ARG A 69 16.15 -9.11 3.52
CA ARG A 69 17.41 -9.76 3.92
C ARG A 69 18.41 -8.78 4.53
N CYS A 70 18.37 -7.52 4.09
CA CYS A 70 19.26 -6.47 4.55
C CYS A 70 18.66 -5.76 5.76
N PRO A 71 19.37 -5.67 6.91
CA PRO A 71 18.87 -5.00 8.11
C PRO A 71 18.75 -3.48 7.94
N HIS A 72 19.38 -2.89 6.92
CA HIS A 72 19.23 -1.46 6.60
C HIS A 72 18.00 -1.14 5.75
N PHE A 73 17.36 -2.16 5.18
CA PHE A 73 16.13 -1.99 4.42
C PHE A 73 14.96 -2.15 5.38
N MET A 74 14.53 -1.02 5.96
CA MET A 74 13.37 -0.90 6.85
C MET A 74 12.37 0.08 6.27
#